data_AF-A0A959TGI8-F1
#
_entry.id   AF-A0A959TGI8-F1
#
_cell.length_a   1.000
_cell.length_b   1.000
_cell.length_c   1.000
_cell.angle_alpha   90.00
_cell.angle_beta   90.00
_cell.angle_gamma   90.00
#
_symmetry.space_group_name_H-M   'P 1'
#
loop_
_entity.id
_entity.type
_entity.pdbx_description
1 polymer ?
#
loop_
_entity_poly.entity_id
_entity_poly.type
_entity_poly.pdbx_seq_one_letter_code
_entity_poly.pdbx_strand_id
1 'polypeptide(L)'
;MSAWEEPEVLATLEAYFGLMGRELRGQRVQKTATYKELAGQWGRSWKAYERKMQNVSAVLVLHDHPFLKGLTPLVNIQRSLEPLTLAYIRQHPQVAADLDRYRAQAVKPYDLQLFEAFRVSEPPSKFGGAGKRTGKVLSPGEIAEKEAQAKEIGRIGEEWVLQYERAKLL
;
A
#
# COMPACT_ATOMS: atom_id res chain seq x y z
N MET A 1 -26.59 -4.38 10.98
CA MET A 1 -25.40 -3.59 11.39
C MET A 1 -25.89 -2.21 11.74
N SER A 2 -25.58 -1.65 12.92
CA SER A 2 -25.97 -0.27 13.22
C SER A 2 -25.25 0.70 12.29
N ALA A 3 -25.93 1.78 11.91
CA ALA A 3 -25.34 2.87 11.14
C ALA A 3 -24.14 3.46 11.87
N TRP A 4 -23.13 3.91 11.14
CA TRP A 4 -21.98 4.63 11.72
C TRP A 4 -22.40 6.07 11.95
N GLU A 5 -22.45 6.48 13.22
CA GLU A 5 -22.77 7.85 13.59
C GLU A 5 -21.57 8.78 13.31
N GLU A 6 -21.83 10.03 12.98
CA GLU A 6 -20.79 11.00 12.65
C GLU A 6 -19.74 11.16 13.76
N PRO A 7 -20.10 11.28 15.05
CA PRO A 7 -19.14 11.33 16.15
C PRO A 7 -18.22 10.10 16.24
N GLU A 8 -18.75 8.90 15.95
CA GLU A 8 -17.98 7.66 15.94
C GLU A 8 -16.97 7.63 14.78
N VAL A 9 -17.38 8.16 13.61
CA VAL A 9 -16.49 8.30 12.46
C VAL A 9 -15.38 9.30 12.76
N LEU A 10 -15.69 10.45 13.36
CA LEU A 10 -14.70 11.46 13.75
C LEU A 10 -13.70 10.90 14.76
N ALA A 11 -14.15 10.17 15.79
CA ALA A 11 -13.26 9.48 16.73
C ALA A 11 -12.33 8.48 16.03
N THR A 12 -12.83 7.78 15.00
CA THR A 12 -12.01 6.87 14.19
C THR A 12 -10.94 7.61 13.38
N LEU A 13 -11.29 8.76 12.79
CA LEU A 13 -10.34 9.60 12.04
C LEU A 13 -9.26 10.17 12.96
N GLU A 14 -9.65 10.70 14.12
CA GLU A 14 -8.73 11.20 15.14
C GLU A 14 -7.75 10.10 15.59
N ALA A 15 -8.26 8.91 15.87
CA ALA A 15 -7.43 7.76 16.22
C ALA A 15 -6.47 7.35 15.09
N TYR A 16 -6.93 7.36 13.83
CA TYR A 16 -6.10 7.05 12.66
C TYR A 16 -4.94 8.02 12.52
N PHE A 17 -5.21 9.34 12.50
CA PHE A 17 -4.16 10.33 12.34
C PHE A 17 -3.28 10.46 13.60
N GLY A 18 -3.83 10.19 14.78
CA GLY A 18 -3.06 10.04 16.01
C GLY A 18 -2.04 8.90 15.93
N LEU A 19 -2.40 7.76 15.32
CA LEU A 19 -1.46 6.66 15.05
C LEU A 19 -0.36 7.11 14.08
N MET A 20 -0.70 7.86 13.03
CA MET A 20 0.26 8.40 12.06
C MET A 20 1.26 9.34 12.72
N GLY A 21 0.80 10.30 13.52
CA GLY A 21 1.67 11.21 14.25
C GLY A 21 2.61 10.48 15.22
N ARG A 22 2.15 9.40 15.86
CA ARG A 22 3.02 8.55 16.72
C ARG A 22 4.09 7.81 15.91
N GLU A 23 3.72 7.23 14.77
CA GLU A 23 4.66 6.52 13.87
C GLU A 23 5.74 7.48 13.34
N LEU A 24 5.35 8.71 12.94
CA LEU A 24 6.28 9.77 12.50
C LEU A 24 7.28 10.19 13.57
N ARG A 25 6.91 10.13 14.85
CA ARG A 25 7.81 10.40 15.99
C ARG A 25 8.68 9.21 16.38
N GLY A 26 8.64 8.12 15.61
CA GLY A 26 9.39 6.89 15.92
C GLY A 26 8.86 6.13 17.15
N GLN A 27 7.64 6.43 17.61
CA GLN A 27 7.05 5.75 18.76
C GLN A 27 6.53 4.37 18.34
N ARG A 28 6.63 3.37 19.23
CA ARG A 28 6.07 2.05 18.99
C ARG A 28 4.54 2.13 18.93
N VAL A 29 3.98 1.88 17.75
CA VAL A 29 2.53 1.94 17.53
C VAL A 29 1.90 0.56 17.68
N GLN A 30 0.97 0.42 18.64
CA GLN A 30 0.14 -0.79 18.79
C GLN A 30 -1.28 -0.52 18.28
N LYS A 31 -1.51 -0.76 16.98
CA LYS A 31 -2.78 -0.47 16.30
C LYS A 31 -3.98 -1.20 16.96
N THR A 32 -3.78 -2.44 17.40
CA THR A 32 -4.82 -3.25 18.09
C THR A 32 -5.31 -2.63 19.40
N ALA A 33 -4.45 -1.91 20.14
CA ALA A 33 -4.86 -1.25 21.37
C ALA A 33 -5.87 -0.14 21.08
N THR A 34 -5.58 0.69 20.06
CA THR A 34 -6.49 1.74 19.59
C THR A 34 -7.83 1.19 19.10
N TYR A 35 -7.85 0.03 18.43
CA TYR A 35 -9.12 -0.59 18.02
C TYR A 35 -9.95 -1.04 19.22
N LYS A 36 -9.30 -1.53 20.28
CA LYS A 36 -9.96 -1.95 21.52
C LYS A 36 -10.49 -0.77 22.33
N GLU A 37 -9.77 0.34 22.37
CA GLU A 37 -10.26 1.59 22.99
C GLU A 37 -11.52 2.09 22.30
N LEU A 38 -11.50 2.23 20.97
CA LEU A 38 -12.68 2.63 20.20
C LEU A 38 -13.86 1.66 20.40
N ALA A 39 -13.57 0.36 20.43
CA ALA A 39 -14.57 -0.68 20.73
C ALA A 39 -15.20 -0.53 22.11
N GLY A 40 -14.40 -0.23 23.14
CA GLY A 40 -14.90 0.02 24.49
C GLY A 40 -15.78 1.27 24.57
N GLN A 41 -15.43 2.33 23.82
CA GLN A 41 -16.15 3.60 23.85
C GLN A 41 -17.50 3.56 23.11
N TRP A 42 -17.56 2.88 21.96
CA TRP A 42 -18.69 2.96 21.03
C TRP A 42 -19.45 1.63 20.88
N GLY A 43 -19.00 0.56 21.54
CA GLY A 43 -19.73 -0.71 21.63
C GLY A 43 -19.69 -1.59 20.38
N ARG A 44 -18.83 -1.29 19.39
CA ARG A 44 -18.58 -2.20 18.25
C ARG A 44 -17.40 -3.13 18.51
N SER A 45 -17.26 -4.16 17.68
CA SER A 45 -16.09 -5.04 17.74
C SER A 45 -14.82 -4.31 17.28
N TRP A 46 -13.67 -4.67 17.87
CA TRP A 46 -12.37 -4.13 17.45
C TRP A 46 -12.08 -4.37 15.95
N LYS A 47 -12.54 -5.50 15.39
CA LYS A 47 -12.44 -5.81 13.96
C LYS A 47 -13.21 -4.83 13.08
N ALA A 48 -14.31 -4.26 13.57
CA ALA A 48 -15.03 -3.23 12.84
C ALA A 48 -14.21 -1.94 12.71
N TYR A 49 -13.46 -1.55 13.74
CA TYR A 49 -12.56 -0.38 13.67
C TYR A 49 -11.34 -0.63 12.80
N GLU A 50 -10.75 -1.82 12.85
CA GLU A 50 -9.67 -2.20 11.92
C GLU A 50 -10.13 -2.01 10.47
N ARG A 51 -11.28 -2.59 10.11
CA ARG A 51 -11.87 -2.45 8.78
C ARG A 51 -12.24 -1.01 8.44
N LYS A 52 -12.72 -0.23 9.40
CA LYS A 52 -13.04 1.20 9.21
C LYS A 52 -11.78 2.01 8.94
N MET A 53 -10.68 1.74 9.64
CA MET A 53 -9.38 2.38 9.39
C MET A 53 -8.78 1.98 8.04
N GLN A 54 -8.97 0.74 7.58
CA GLN A 54 -8.60 0.37 6.21
C GLN A 54 -9.44 1.11 5.15
N ASN A 55 -10.72 1.41 5.43
CA ASN A 55 -11.52 2.29 4.57
C ASN A 55 -10.97 3.73 4.56
N VAL A 56 -10.47 4.24 5.70
CA VAL A 56 -9.78 5.54 5.75
C VAL A 56 -8.54 5.50 4.85
N SER A 57 -7.70 4.47 4.95
CA SER A 57 -6.54 4.31 4.06
C SER A 57 -6.94 4.30 2.58
N ALA A 58 -8.06 3.67 2.23
CA ALA A 58 -8.55 3.67 0.86
C ALA A 58 -9.03 5.04 0.38
N VAL A 59 -9.70 5.83 1.24
CA VAL A 59 -9.99 7.24 0.93
C VAL A 59 -8.70 8.02 0.71
N LEU A 60 -7.67 7.84 1.54
CA LEU A 60 -6.40 8.54 1.36
C LEU A 60 -5.77 8.21 0.00
N VAL A 61 -5.72 6.93 -0.39
CA VAL A 61 -5.16 6.52 -1.68
C VAL A 61 -5.93 7.11 -2.87
N LEU A 62 -7.27 7.19 -2.79
CA LEU A 62 -8.09 7.82 -3.85
C LEU A 62 -7.75 9.30 -4.07
N HIS A 63 -7.19 9.97 -3.07
CA HIS A 63 -6.80 11.38 -3.09
C HIS A 63 -5.28 11.55 -3.04
N ASP A 64 -4.54 10.57 -3.57
CA ASP A 64 -3.08 10.54 -3.69
C ASP A 64 -2.31 10.72 -2.37
N HIS A 65 -2.95 10.54 -1.21
CA HIS A 65 -2.32 10.63 0.10
C HIS A 65 -1.69 9.30 0.53
N PRO A 66 -0.59 9.34 1.31
CA PRO A 66 -0.04 8.13 1.91
C PRO A 66 -0.96 7.58 3.00
N PHE A 67 -0.79 6.31 3.33
CA PHE A 67 -1.54 5.63 4.39
C PHE A 67 -0.60 4.91 5.36
N LEU A 68 -1.11 4.65 6.57
CA LEU A 68 -0.38 3.95 7.63
C LEU A 68 0.04 2.53 7.22
N LYS A 69 1.31 2.16 7.46
CA LYS A 69 1.82 0.83 7.13
C LYS A 69 1.06 -0.27 7.88
N GLY A 70 0.62 -1.30 7.17
CA GLY A 70 -0.17 -2.41 7.73
C GLY A 70 -1.68 -2.13 7.81
N LEU A 71 -2.13 -0.93 7.44
CA LEU A 71 -3.54 -0.62 7.23
C LEU A 71 -3.84 -0.58 5.72
N THR A 72 -3.78 -1.75 5.08
CA THR A 72 -3.97 -1.89 3.64
C THR A 72 -5.35 -1.35 3.20
N PRO A 73 -5.42 -0.46 2.20
CA PRO A 73 -6.66 0.01 1.60
C PRO A 73 -7.61 -1.11 1.20
N LEU A 74 -8.88 -0.97 1.53
CA LEU A 74 -9.94 -1.85 1.01
C LEU A 74 -10.38 -1.40 -0.39
N VAL A 75 -10.67 -2.37 -1.26
CA VAL A 75 -11.15 -2.11 -2.62
C VAL A 75 -12.52 -1.42 -2.61
N ASN A 76 -13.40 -1.83 -1.68
CA ASN A 76 -14.76 -1.33 -1.59
C ASN A 76 -14.91 -0.45 -0.34
N ILE A 77 -14.98 0.87 -0.56
CA ILE A 77 -15.20 1.83 0.50
C ILE A 77 -16.66 2.27 0.63
N GLN A 78 -17.06 2.62 1.85
CA GLN A 78 -18.32 3.27 2.10
C GLN A 78 -18.23 4.73 1.64
N ARG A 79 -18.96 5.11 0.56
CA ARG A 79 -18.91 6.46 -0.05
C ARG A 79 -19.11 7.61 0.93
N SER A 80 -19.89 7.41 1.99
CA SER A 80 -20.15 8.46 2.99
C SER A 80 -18.93 8.82 3.86
N LEU A 81 -17.88 7.98 3.87
CA LEU A 81 -16.66 8.24 4.65
C LEU A 81 -15.75 9.28 3.99
N GLU A 82 -15.76 9.32 2.66
CA GLU A 82 -14.90 10.19 1.86
C GLU A 82 -15.06 11.69 2.21
N PRO A 83 -16.27 12.29 2.14
CA PRO A 83 -16.43 13.71 2.43
C PRO A 83 -16.02 14.07 3.87
N LEU A 84 -16.30 13.19 4.84
CA LEU A 84 -15.92 13.39 6.24
C LEU A 84 -14.40 13.37 6.43
N THR A 85 -13.71 12.44 5.75
CA THR A 85 -12.24 12.33 5.82
C THR A 85 -11.58 13.57 5.23
N LEU A 86 -12.03 14.03 4.07
CA LEU A 86 -11.49 15.22 3.41
C LEU A 86 -11.77 16.50 4.22
N ALA A 87 -12.98 16.61 4.78
CA ALA A 87 -13.33 17.71 5.67
C ALA A 87 -12.42 17.72 6.92
N TYR A 88 -12.18 16.55 7.51
CA TYR A 88 -11.29 16.39 8.66
C TYR A 88 -9.87 16.87 8.33
N ILE A 89 -9.27 16.40 7.22
CA ILE A 89 -7.92 16.84 6.80
C ILE A 89 -7.87 18.37 6.62
N ARG A 90 -8.88 18.96 5.97
CA ARG A 90 -8.95 20.41 5.75
C ARG A 90 -9.02 21.21 7.05
N GLN A 91 -9.75 20.70 8.05
CA GLN A 91 -9.94 21.36 9.34
C GLN A 91 -8.74 21.18 10.30
N HIS A 92 -7.82 20.27 10.00
CA HIS A 92 -6.70 19.92 10.87
C HIS A 92 -5.37 20.10 10.12
N PRO A 93 -4.79 21.31 10.06
CA PRO A 93 -3.55 21.58 9.31
C PRO A 93 -2.36 20.68 9.70
N GLN A 94 -2.29 20.27 10.97
CA GLN A 94 -1.28 19.32 11.46
C GLN A 94 -1.38 17.96 10.78
N VAL A 95 -2.60 17.51 10.43
CA VAL A 95 -2.83 16.24 9.73
C VAL A 95 -2.33 16.31 8.30
N ALA A 96 -2.59 17.42 7.61
CA ALA A 96 -2.03 17.66 6.27
C ALA A 96 -0.49 17.65 6.32
N ALA A 97 0.11 18.34 7.29
CA ALA A 97 1.56 18.33 7.48
C ALA A 97 2.13 16.96 7.87
N ASP A 98 1.39 16.14 8.63
CA ASP A 98 1.78 14.74 8.93
C ASP A 98 1.73 13.88 7.66
N LEU A 99 0.71 14.02 6.82
CA LEU A 99 0.60 13.31 5.55
C LEU A 99 1.78 13.61 4.62
N ASP A 100 2.19 14.88 4.51
CA ASP A 100 3.35 15.27 3.70
C ASP A 100 4.65 14.68 4.23
N ARG A 101 4.85 14.71 5.56
CA ARG A 101 6.02 14.08 6.20
C ARG A 101 6.03 12.57 6.00
N TYR A 102 4.88 11.92 6.10
CA TYR A 102 4.76 10.49 5.91
C TYR A 102 5.07 10.10 4.46
N ARG A 103 4.62 10.92 3.47
CA ARG A 103 4.99 10.75 2.06
C ARG A 103 6.50 10.82 1.88
N ALA A 104 7.14 11.83 2.44
CA ALA A 104 8.59 12.02 2.33
C ALA A 104 9.39 10.85 2.93
N GLN A 105 8.91 10.23 4.01
CA GLN A 105 9.54 9.03 4.59
C GLN A 105 9.27 7.75 3.79
N ALA A 106 8.12 7.65 3.12
CA ALA A 106 7.74 6.47 2.35
C ALA A 106 8.51 6.34 1.02
N VAL A 107 8.98 7.46 0.46
CA VAL A 107 9.85 7.47 -0.72
C VAL A 107 11.24 7.00 -0.29
N LYS A 108 11.53 5.71 -0.50
CA LYS A 108 12.94 5.28 -0.60
C LYS A 108 13.50 5.93 -1.87
N PRO A 109 14.54 6.76 -1.81
CA PRO A 109 15.20 7.21 -3.02
C PRO A 109 15.70 5.97 -3.75
N TYR A 110 15.14 5.70 -4.93
CA TYR A 110 15.80 4.81 -5.88
C TYR A 110 17.11 5.50 -6.25
N ASP A 111 18.21 4.76 -6.19
CA ASP A 111 19.47 5.25 -6.74
C ASP A 111 19.32 5.31 -8.27
N LEU A 112 19.13 6.52 -8.80
CA LEU A 112 18.95 6.75 -10.22
C LEU A 112 20.26 6.53 -11.01
N GLN A 113 21.41 6.44 -10.34
CA GLN A 113 22.69 6.09 -10.99
C GLN A 113 22.64 4.70 -11.63
N LEU A 114 21.70 3.85 -11.22
CA LEU A 114 21.47 2.51 -11.79
C LEU A 114 20.95 2.56 -13.25
N PHE A 115 20.29 3.63 -13.67
CA PHE A 115 19.74 3.77 -15.02
C PHE A 115 20.64 4.55 -15.98
N GLU A 116 21.61 5.30 -15.47
CA GLU A 116 22.50 6.11 -16.30
C GLU A 116 23.56 5.26 -17.04
N ALA A 117 23.83 4.04 -16.57
CA ALA A 117 24.82 3.14 -17.17
C ALA A 117 24.29 2.26 -18.31
N PHE A 118 22.97 2.24 -18.58
CA PHE A 118 22.39 1.33 -19.58
C PHE A 118 21.68 2.08 -20.71
N ARG A 119 22.06 1.75 -21.95
CA ARG A 119 21.22 1.99 -23.12
C ARG A 119 20.00 1.09 -23.01
N VAL A 120 18.85 1.66 -22.63
CA VAL A 120 17.55 1.02 -22.85
C VAL A 120 17.43 0.84 -24.37
N SER A 121 17.46 -0.40 -24.85
CA SER A 121 17.09 -0.68 -26.24
C SER A 121 15.67 -0.18 -26.46
N GLU A 122 15.37 0.37 -27.63
CA GLU A 122 14.00 0.77 -27.94
C GLU A 122 13.04 -0.39 -27.61
N PRO A 123 11.94 -0.11 -26.88
CA PRO A 123 10.95 -1.14 -26.61
C PRO A 123 10.53 -1.73 -27.96
N PRO A 124 10.38 -3.06 -28.06
CA PRO A 124 10.04 -3.68 -29.33
C PRO A 124 8.80 -2.99 -29.92
N SER A 125 8.94 -2.41 -31.12
CA SER A 125 7.89 -1.66 -31.83
C SER A 125 6.59 -2.45 -31.95
N LYS A 126 6.68 -3.79 -31.87
CA LYS A 126 5.55 -4.69 -31.79
C LYS A 126 5.72 -5.58 -30.55
N PHE A 127 4.98 -5.28 -29.50
CA PHE A 127 4.57 -6.33 -28.59
C PHE A 127 3.78 -7.33 -29.44
N GLY A 128 4.25 -8.58 -29.54
CA GLY A 128 3.54 -9.62 -30.28
C GLY A 128 2.06 -9.54 -29.92
N GLY A 129 1.22 -9.25 -30.91
CA GLY A 129 -0.19 -8.88 -30.67
C GLY A 129 -0.80 -9.90 -29.72
N ALA A 130 -1.47 -9.41 -28.66
CA ALA A 130 -2.02 -10.24 -27.60
C ALA A 130 -2.67 -11.47 -28.23
N GLY A 131 -1.99 -12.62 -28.16
CA GLY A 131 -2.49 -13.85 -28.72
C GLY A 131 -3.89 -14.02 -28.18
N LYS A 132 -4.87 -14.33 -29.05
CA LYS A 132 -6.26 -14.56 -28.62
C LYS A 132 -6.19 -15.40 -27.36
N ARG A 133 -6.67 -14.86 -26.23
CA ARG A 133 -6.75 -15.58 -24.96
C ARG A 133 -7.70 -16.75 -25.21
N THR A 134 -7.17 -17.87 -25.67
CA THR A 134 -7.89 -19.12 -25.63
C THR A 134 -8.03 -19.40 -24.14
N GLY A 135 -9.26 -19.55 -23.65
CA GLY A 135 -9.55 -19.90 -22.25
C GLY A 135 -9.06 -21.31 -21.90
N LYS A 136 -8.01 -21.80 -22.56
CA LYS A 136 -7.41 -23.11 -22.33
C LYS A 136 -6.64 -23.02 -21.02
N VAL A 137 -7.22 -23.59 -19.97
CA VAL A 137 -6.51 -23.88 -18.73
C VAL A 137 -5.38 -24.86 -19.09
N LEU A 138 -4.14 -24.45 -18.83
CA LEU A 138 -2.97 -25.30 -19.05
C LEU A 138 -3.02 -26.47 -18.06
N SER A 139 -2.75 -27.67 -18.54
CA SER A 139 -2.54 -28.83 -17.67
C SER A 139 -1.30 -28.62 -16.80
N PRO A 140 -1.20 -29.29 -15.64
CA PRO A 140 0.00 -29.23 -14.79
C PRO A 140 1.31 -29.53 -15.52
N GLY A 141 1.29 -30.41 -16.53
CA GLY A 141 2.46 -30.71 -17.37
C GLY A 141 2.86 -29.55 -18.30
N GLU A 142 1.88 -28.91 -18.95
CA GLU A 142 2.12 -27.71 -19.78
C GLU A 142 2.62 -26.52 -18.96
N ILE A 143 2.20 -26.41 -17.68
CA ILE A 143 2.70 -25.39 -16.75
C ILE A 143 4.16 -25.68 -16.39
N ALA A 144 4.47 -26.92 -16.00
CA ALA A 144 5.83 -27.32 -15.61
C ALA A 144 6.84 -27.12 -16.76
N GLU A 145 6.44 -27.38 -18.00
CA GLU A 145 7.30 -27.19 -19.17
C GLU A 145 7.57 -25.70 -19.46
N LYS A 146 6.55 -24.84 -19.31
CA LYS A 146 6.72 -23.39 -19.42
C LYS A 146 7.56 -22.81 -18.29
N GLU A 147 7.37 -23.27 -17.07
CA GLU A 147 8.19 -22.88 -15.92
C GLU A 147 9.65 -23.33 -16.11
N ALA A 148 9.88 -24.54 -16.65
CA ALA A 148 11.22 -25.01 -16.99
C ALA A 148 11.90 -24.13 -18.06
N GLN A 149 11.15 -23.67 -19.07
CA GLN A 149 11.67 -22.74 -20.07
C GLN A 149 11.95 -21.34 -19.49
N ALA A 150 11.18 -20.88 -18.51
CA ALA A 150 11.39 -19.60 -17.82
C ALA A 150 12.49 -19.66 -16.74
N LYS A 151 12.88 -20.86 -16.32
CA LYS A 151 13.86 -21.10 -15.25
C LYS A 151 15.23 -20.52 -15.59
N GLU A 152 15.63 -20.57 -16.86
CA GLU A 152 16.92 -20.02 -17.30
C GLU A 152 16.95 -18.49 -17.23
N ILE A 153 15.85 -17.82 -17.61
CA ILE A 153 15.73 -16.36 -17.48
C ILE A 153 15.73 -15.95 -16.00
N GLY A 154 15.03 -16.71 -15.14
CA GLY A 154 15.06 -16.51 -13.70
C GLY A 154 16.46 -16.66 -13.12
N ARG A 155 17.17 -17.73 -13.48
CA ARG A 155 18.53 -18.01 -13.05
C ARG A 155 19.52 -16.93 -13.49
N ILE A 156 19.42 -16.45 -14.73
CA ILE A 156 20.24 -15.36 -15.24
C ILE A 156 19.98 -14.07 -14.44
N GLY A 157 18.72 -13.78 -14.11
CA GLY A 157 18.36 -12.65 -13.26
C GLY A 157 18.93 -12.76 -11.85
N GLU A 158 18.84 -13.93 -11.22
CA GLU A 158 19.39 -14.20 -9.89
C GLU A 158 20.93 -14.09 -9.87
N GLU A 159 21.59 -14.67 -10.88
CA GLU A 159 23.05 -14.63 -11.01
C GLU A 159 23.56 -13.20 -11.24
N TRP A 160 22.81 -12.39 -11.98
CA TRP A 160 23.09 -10.96 -12.15
C TRP A 160 23.02 -10.19 -10.83
N VAL A 161 21.97 -10.42 -10.02
CA VAL A 161 21.85 -9.79 -8.69
C VAL A 161 23.00 -10.20 -7.78
N LEU A 162 23.42 -11.48 -7.81
CA LEU A 162 24.53 -11.96 -7.00
C LEU A 162 25.88 -11.39 -7.43
N GLN A 163 26.12 -11.26 -8.74
CA GLN A 163 27.34 -10.64 -9.27
C GLN A 163 27.41 -9.15 -8.89
N TYR A 164 26.27 -8.46 -8.94
CA TYR A 164 26.16 -7.07 -8.49
C TYR A 164 26.47 -6.91 -6.99
N GLU A 165 25.85 -7.72 -6.12
CA GLU A 165 26.12 -7.66 -4.67
C GLU A 165 27.58 -7.97 -4.33
N ARG A 166 28.22 -8.88 -5.08
CA ARG A 166 29.66 -9.17 -4.93
C ARG A 166 30.54 -8.00 -5.36
N ALA A 167 30.22 -7.32 -6.46
CA ALA A 167 30.98 -6.17 -6.94
C ALA A 167 30.88 -4.95 -6.01
N LYS A 168 29.84 -4.88 -5.18
CA LYS A 168 29.62 -3.83 -4.16
C LYS A 168 30.43 -4.04 -2.87
N LEU A 169 30.96 -5.24 -2.63
CA LEU A 169 31.70 -5.61 -1.40
C LEU A 169 33.24 -5.51 -1.55
N LEU A 170 33.74 -4.93 -2.64
CA LEU A 170 35.13 -4.55 -2.89
C LEU A 170 35.24 -3.03 -3.00
#